data_AF-A0A1C3MWG6-F1
#
_entry.id   AF-A0A1C3MWG6-F1
#
_cell.length_a   1.000
_cell.length_b   1.000
_cell.length_c   1.000
_cell.angle_alpha   90.00
_cell.angle_beta   90.00
_cell.angle_gamma   90.00
#
_symmetry.space_group_name_H-M   'P 1'
#
loop_
_entity.id
_entity.type
_entity.pdbx_description
1 polymer ?
#
loop_
_entity_poly.entity_id
_entity_poly.type
_entity_poly.pdbx_seq_one_letter_code
_entity_poly.pdbx_strand_id
1 'polypeptide(L)'
;MAVGAEARGFEVTAATLTGHARSVGRIAAEIGTAHDAAAHVQVGADAYGQLPACQAIPFLLDFLQQPAVDALAAAQEALHSAARALDDTVDAYHRTEAKVSASFHRLHP
;
A
#
# COMPACT_ATOMS: atom_id res chain seq x y z
N MET A 1 -35.41 -2.10 -17.94
CA MET A 1 -34.07 -2.11 -18.58
C MET A 1 -32.98 -1.36 -17.78
N ALA A 2 -33.31 -0.52 -16.78
CA ALA A 2 -32.30 0.24 -16.02
C ALA A 2 -31.48 -0.59 -15.00
N VAL A 3 -32.11 -1.55 -14.30
CA VAL A 3 -31.47 -2.35 -13.23
C VAL A 3 -30.23 -3.14 -13.70
N GLY A 4 -30.22 -3.64 -14.93
CA GLY A 4 -29.08 -4.39 -15.48
C GLY A 4 -27.90 -3.51 -15.91
N ALA A 5 -28.09 -2.19 -16.03
CA ALA A 5 -27.02 -1.24 -16.29
C ALA A 5 -26.33 -0.80 -14.98
N GLU A 6 -27.10 -0.64 -13.91
CA GLU A 6 -26.58 -0.32 -12.59
C GLU A 6 -25.73 -1.46 -12.01
N ALA A 7 -26.21 -2.72 -12.08
CA ALA A 7 -25.43 -3.89 -11.67
C ALA A 7 -24.07 -4.00 -12.40
N ARG A 8 -24.07 -3.81 -13.73
CA ARG A 8 -22.84 -3.74 -14.52
C ARG A 8 -21.93 -2.57 -14.13
N GLY A 9 -22.50 -1.44 -13.73
CA GLY A 9 -21.74 -0.30 -13.20
C GLY A 9 -21.05 -0.60 -11.87
N PHE A 10 -21.70 -1.36 -10.98
CA PHE A 10 -21.12 -1.80 -9.71
C PHE A 10 -19.99 -2.82 -9.91
N GLU A 11 -20.17 -3.81 -10.79
CA GLU A 11 -19.14 -4.80 -11.11
C GLU A 11 -17.87 -4.15 -11.69
N VAL A 12 -18.02 -3.22 -12.64
CA VAL A 12 -16.90 -2.46 -13.21
C VAL A 12 -16.19 -1.62 -12.14
N THR A 13 -16.93 -1.03 -11.20
CA THR A 13 -16.37 -0.25 -10.10
C THR A 13 -15.58 -1.14 -9.14
N ALA A 14 -16.14 -2.28 -8.73
CA ALA A 14 -15.47 -3.25 -7.85
C ALA A 14 -14.17 -3.77 -8.49
N ALA A 15 -14.20 -4.16 -9.76
CA ALA A 15 -13.02 -4.62 -10.50
C ALA A 15 -11.92 -3.55 -10.57
N THR A 16 -12.31 -2.28 -10.74
CA THR A 16 -11.38 -1.15 -10.76
C THR A 16 -10.74 -0.93 -9.37
N LEU A 17 -11.52 -1.01 -8.29
CA LEU A 17 -10.99 -0.92 -6.92
C LEU A 17 -10.01 -2.06 -6.61
N THR A 18 -10.33 -3.31 -6.98
CA THR A 18 -9.41 -4.45 -6.80
C THR A 18 -8.11 -4.25 -7.57
N GLY A 19 -8.18 -3.71 -8.80
CA GLY A 19 -7.01 -3.35 -9.59
C GLY A 19 -6.13 -2.31 -8.88
N HIS A 20 -6.76 -1.30 -8.27
CA HIS A 20 -6.05 -0.26 -7.53
C HIS A 20 -5.43 -0.81 -6.23
N ALA A 21 -6.16 -1.61 -5.46
CA ALA A 21 -5.66 -2.27 -4.25
C ALA A 21 -4.41 -3.10 -4.54
N ARG A 22 -4.41 -3.86 -5.64
CA ARG A 22 -3.24 -4.62 -6.10
C ARG A 22 -2.06 -3.70 -6.46
N SER A 23 -2.32 -2.59 -7.14
CA SER A 23 -1.27 -1.62 -7.48
C SER A 23 -0.66 -0.98 -6.22
N VAL A 24 -1.49 -0.60 -5.25
CA VAL A 24 -1.04 -0.07 -3.95
C VAL A 24 -0.22 -1.12 -3.21
N GLY A 25 -0.67 -2.38 -3.18
CA GLY A 25 0.08 -3.49 -2.58
C GLY A 25 1.46 -3.70 -3.21
N ARG A 26 1.57 -3.57 -4.54
CA ARG A 26 2.87 -3.62 -5.23
C ARG A 26 3.80 -2.47 -4.81
N ILE A 27 3.28 -1.24 -4.75
CA ILE A 27 4.07 -0.08 -4.30
C ILE A 27 4.52 -0.28 -2.84
N ALA A 28 3.64 -0.81 -1.97
CA ALA A 28 3.99 -1.12 -0.59
C ALA A 28 5.15 -2.14 -0.50
N ALA A 29 5.17 -3.15 -1.37
CA ALA A 29 6.26 -4.13 -1.43
C ALA A 29 7.58 -3.50 -1.91
N GLU A 30 7.52 -2.58 -2.89
CA GLU A 30 8.69 -1.83 -3.36
C GLU A 30 9.26 -0.92 -2.26
N ILE A 31 8.40 -0.26 -1.48
CA ILE A 31 8.82 0.52 -0.31
C ILE A 31 9.41 -0.38 0.78
N GLY A 32 8.83 -1.56 1.03
CA GLY A 32 9.41 -2.54 1.95
C GLY A 32 10.82 -2.96 1.53
N THR A 33 11.05 -3.17 0.23
CA THR A 33 12.38 -3.46 -0.30
C THR A 33 13.36 -2.30 -0.07
N ALA A 34 12.89 -1.06 -0.25
CA ALA A 34 13.69 0.14 -0.01
C ALA A 34 14.01 0.32 1.49
N HIS A 35 13.05 0.01 2.38
CA HIS A 35 13.26 -0.01 3.82
C HIS A 35 14.34 -1.02 4.21
N ASP A 36 14.24 -2.26 3.73
CA ASP A 36 15.20 -3.31 4.05
C ASP A 36 16.60 -2.95 3.54
N ALA A 37 16.70 -2.35 2.34
CA ALA A 37 17.95 -1.83 1.84
C ALA A 37 18.50 -0.70 2.73
N ALA A 38 17.67 0.25 3.15
CA ALA A 38 18.08 1.37 4.01
C ALA A 38 18.51 0.91 5.41
N ALA A 39 17.87 -0.14 5.95
CA ALA A 39 18.23 -0.75 7.23
C ALA A 39 19.57 -1.49 7.17
N HIS A 40 19.91 -2.07 6.01
CA HIS A 40 21.14 -2.85 5.83
C HIS A 40 22.34 -2.05 5.31
N VAL A 41 22.12 -0.90 4.66
CA VAL A 41 23.20 0.00 4.25
C VAL A 41 23.65 0.84 5.45
N GLN A 42 24.41 0.23 6.35
CA GLN A 42 25.24 0.95 7.30
C GLN A 42 26.66 0.99 6.74
N VAL A 43 27.02 2.11 6.12
CA VAL A 43 28.39 2.33 5.66
C VAL A 43 29.24 2.57 6.90
N GLY A 44 30.01 1.56 7.30
CA GLY A 44 30.86 1.64 8.49
C GLY A 44 31.77 2.86 8.46
N ALA A 45 32.01 3.47 9.63
CA ALA A 45 32.82 4.68 9.78
C ALA A 45 34.22 4.56 9.13
N ASP A 46 34.73 3.34 9.07
CA ASP A 46 36.01 2.95 8.47
C ASP A 46 36.08 3.26 6.96
N ALA A 47 34.93 3.31 6.27
CA ALA A 47 34.83 3.60 4.83
C ALA A 47 35.09 5.08 4.50
N TYR A 48 34.98 5.98 5.48
CA TYR A 48 35.15 7.42 5.27
C TYR A 48 36.60 7.88 5.48
N GLY A 49 37.52 6.99 5.85
CA GLY A 49 38.93 7.31 6.06
C GLY A 49 39.19 8.12 7.34
N GLN A 50 40.47 8.21 7.74
CA GLN A 50 40.87 8.82 9.03
C GLN A 50 41.07 10.34 8.99
N LEU A 51 40.70 11.00 7.89
CA LEU A 51 40.84 12.46 7.82
C LEU A 51 39.87 13.12 8.82
N PRO A 52 40.29 14.16 9.57
CA PRO A 52 39.47 14.78 10.62
C PRO A 52 38.12 15.30 10.13
N ALA A 53 38.06 15.75 8.87
CA ALA A 53 36.82 16.21 8.23
C ALA A 53 35.85 15.05 7.89
N CYS A 54 36.38 13.85 7.62
CA CYS A 54 35.60 12.70 7.23
C CYS A 54 35.02 11.93 8.43
N GLN A 55 35.59 12.11 9.63
CA GLN A 55 35.09 11.49 10.86
C GLN A 55 33.73 12.02 11.34
N ALA A 56 33.33 13.23 10.91
CA ALA A 56 32.03 13.80 11.26
C ALA A 56 30.88 13.27 10.37
N ILE A 57 31.20 12.70 9.20
CA ILE A 57 30.21 12.26 8.20
C ILE A 57 29.32 11.11 8.73
N PRO A 58 29.86 10.05 9.38
CA PRO A 58 29.02 8.97 9.91
C PRO A 58 27.97 9.45 10.91
N PHE A 59 28.34 10.35 11.83
CA PHE A 59 27.41 10.90 12.81
C PHE A 59 26.27 11.71 12.17
N LEU A 60 26.59 12.50 11.15
CA LEU A 60 25.58 13.27 10.40
C LEU A 60 24.65 12.35 9.58
N LEU A 61 25.19 11.27 9.01
CA LEU A 61 24.40 10.28 8.29
C LEU A 61 23.50 9.48 9.23
N ASP A 62 23.99 9.05 10.39
CA ASP A 62 23.20 8.34 11.40
C ASP A 62 21.97 9.16 11.82
N PHE A 63 22.13 10.48 11.99
CA PHE A 63 21.03 11.39 12.33
C PHE A 63 19.94 11.44 11.26
N LEU A 64 20.29 11.27 9.98
CA LEU A 64 19.34 11.26 8.86
C LEU A 64 18.81 9.86 8.56
N GLN A 65 19.62 8.83 8.80
CA GLN A 65 19.31 7.45 8.45
C GLN A 65 18.15 6.90 9.29
N GLN A 66 18.12 7.16 10.60
CA GLN A 66 17.02 6.70 11.45
C GLN A 66 15.67 7.29 11.04
N PRO A 67 15.50 8.63 10.91
CA PRO A 67 14.25 9.21 10.42
C PRO A 67 13.83 8.71 9.03
N ALA A 68 14.79 8.44 8.14
CA ALA A 68 14.50 7.93 6.80
C ALA A 68 13.96 6.49 6.83
N VAL A 69 14.57 5.62 7.64
CA VAL A 69 14.09 4.24 7.85
C VAL A 69 12.69 4.26 8.47
N ASP A 70 12.48 5.07 9.52
CA ASP A 70 11.17 5.22 10.16
C ASP A 70 10.09 5.73 9.18
N ALA A 71 10.44 6.69 8.33
CA ALA A 71 9.51 7.22 7.33
C ALA A 71 9.13 6.16 6.27
N LEU A 72 10.08 5.31 5.85
CA LEU A 72 9.79 4.22 4.92
C LEU A 72 8.89 3.16 5.57
N ALA A 73 9.13 2.81 6.84
CA ALA A 73 8.28 1.89 7.59
C ALA A 73 6.85 2.43 7.74
N ALA A 74 6.71 3.71 8.10
CA ALA A 74 5.40 4.37 8.21
C ALA A 74 4.67 4.43 6.86
N ALA A 75 5.38 4.72 5.76
CA ALA A 75 4.82 4.72 4.42
C ALA A 75 4.32 3.33 4.01
N GLN A 76 5.09 2.28 4.32
CA GLN A 76 4.69 0.89 4.06
C GLN A 76 3.39 0.53 4.79
N GLU A 77 3.29 0.82 6.09
CA GLU A 77 2.08 0.55 6.88
C GLU A 77 0.88 1.33 6.36
N ALA A 78 1.05 2.61 6.00
CA ALA A 78 -0.01 3.44 5.45
C ALA A 78 -0.54 2.89 4.13
N LEU A 79 0.34 2.44 3.22
CA LEU A 79 -0.07 1.82 1.96
C LEU A 79 -0.77 0.47 2.18
N HIS A 80 -0.31 -0.33 3.13
CA HIS A 80 -0.94 -1.61 3.45
C HIS A 80 -2.34 -1.40 4.06
N SER A 81 -2.48 -0.39 4.93
CA SER A 81 -3.78 0.05 5.46
C SER A 81 -4.72 0.52 4.34
N ALA A 82 -4.23 1.33 3.40
CA ALA A 82 -5.02 1.78 2.25
C ALA A 82 -5.46 0.61 1.35
N ALA A 83 -4.59 -0.36 1.09
CA ALA A 83 -4.95 -1.57 0.33
C ALA A 83 -6.06 -2.37 1.03
N ARG A 84 -5.95 -2.59 2.35
CA ARG A 84 -6.99 -3.27 3.14
C ARG A 84 -8.33 -2.54 3.08
N ALA A 85 -8.33 -1.21 3.21
CA ALA A 85 -9.55 -0.41 3.12
C ALA A 85 -10.22 -0.49 1.73
N LEU A 86 -9.44 -0.62 0.65
CA LEU A 86 -9.97 -0.84 -0.69
C LEU A 86 -10.60 -2.23 -0.82
N ASP A 87 -9.96 -3.27 -0.30
CA ASP A 87 -10.50 -4.63 -0.29
C ASP A 87 -11.82 -4.71 0.53
N ASP A 88 -11.86 -4.09 1.71
CA ASP A 88 -13.07 -4.01 2.54
C ASP A 88 -14.23 -3.31 1.78
N THR A 89 -13.91 -2.30 0.99
CA THR A 89 -14.86 -1.58 0.16
C THR A 89 -15.41 -2.47 -0.95
N VAL A 90 -14.55 -3.23 -1.63
CA VAL A 90 -14.95 -4.21 -2.65
C VAL A 90 -15.88 -5.28 -2.05
N ASP A 91 -15.56 -5.79 -0.87
CA ASP A 91 -16.40 -6.77 -0.17
C ASP A 91 -17.77 -6.19 0.23
N ALA A 92 -17.83 -4.89 0.57
CA ALA A 92 -19.09 -4.21 0.82
C ALA A 92 -19.95 -4.09 -0.45
N TYR A 93 -19.32 -3.81 -1.61
CA TYR A 93 -20.01 -3.79 -2.90
C TYR A 93 -20.59 -5.17 -3.25
N HIS A 94 -19.78 -6.24 -3.19
CA HIS A 94 -20.24 -7.59 -3.51
C HIS A 94 -21.37 -8.06 -2.58
N ARG A 95 -21.29 -7.74 -1.27
CA ARG A 95 -22.37 -8.06 -0.33
C ARG A 95 -23.67 -7.32 -0.66
N THR A 96 -23.57 -6.06 -1.08
CA THR A 96 -24.74 -5.26 -1.47
C THR A 96 -25.37 -5.83 -2.74
N GLU A 97 -24.55 -6.15 -3.74
CA GLU A 97 -25.00 -6.76 -4.98
C GLU A 97 -25.68 -8.12 -4.76
N ALA A 98 -25.09 -8.99 -3.94
CA ALA A 98 -25.68 -10.28 -3.60
C ALA A 98 -27.06 -10.14 -2.93
N LYS A 99 -27.21 -9.16 -2.02
CA LYS A 99 -28.51 -8.87 -1.37
C LYS A 99 -29.55 -8.36 -2.36
N VAL A 100 -29.17 -7.47 -3.27
CA VAL A 100 -30.05 -6.95 -4.31
C VAL A 100 -30.46 -8.07 -5.27
N SER A 101 -29.51 -8.87 -5.74
CA SER A 101 -29.74 -10.02 -6.62
C SER A 101 -30.69 -11.04 -6.00
N ALA A 102 -30.46 -11.42 -4.73
CA ALA A 102 -31.34 -12.33 -4.00
C ALA A 102 -32.77 -11.77 -3.82
N SER A 103 -32.90 -10.46 -3.60
CA SER A 103 -34.20 -9.80 -3.49
C SER A 103 -34.93 -9.77 -4.83
N PHE A 104 -34.19 -9.51 -5.92
CA PHE A 104 -34.73 -9.51 -7.27
C PHE A 104 -35.21 -10.89 -7.70
N HIS A 105 -34.40 -11.94 -7.49
CA HIS A 105 -34.79 -13.31 -7.81
C HIS A 105 -36.03 -13.78 -7.05
N ARG A 106 -36.22 -13.29 -5.81
CA ARG A 106 -37.42 -13.57 -5.03
C ARG A 106 -38.68 -12.87 -5.56
N LEU A 107 -38.53 -11.68 -6.15
CA LEU A 107 -39.64 -10.89 -6.70
C LEU A 107 -40.00 -11.28 -8.14
N HIS A 108 -39.06 -11.88 -8.87
CA HIS A 108 -39.22 -12.29 -10.26
C HIS A 108 -38.64 -13.71 -10.47
N PRO A 109 -39.40 -14.78 -10.13
CA PRO A 109 -38.97 -16.17 -10.33
C PRO A 109 -38.83 -16.54 -11.81
#